data_AF-R9B9G9-F1
#
_entry.id   AF-R9B9G9-F1
#
_cell.length_a   1.000
_cell.length_b   1.000
_cell.length_c   1.000
_cell.angle_alpha   90.00
_cell.angle_beta   90.00
_cell.angle_gamma   90.00
#
_symmetry.space_group_name_H-M   'P 1'
#
loop_
_entity.id
_entity.type
_entity.pdbx_description
1 polymer ?
#
loop_
_entity_poly.entity_id
_entity_poly.type
_entity_poly.pdbx_seq_one_letter_code
_entity_poly.pdbx_strand_id
1 'polypeptide(L)'
;MKLYRTDWNMFPKTVIDRGLGDATSHYMYEAAKAGDVESAYILAKDLVSDEAIAELERIIDGRETIIVPVHAEEAVGRNMIPLATSAVIAKKLGLEVDTNIVQAIKVSRTGGDGWHRLANPPAFDGTINNDKCVIIVDDTQTQGGTFAALKGHIETTGTNKVIGAYALTGKQYSSQLALSKETLQQLRDVYGNLEAWWKSIYGYDFERLTEWEAKYILNSRKTADEVRDRIIASKQT
;
A
#
# COMPACT_ATOMS: atom_id res chain seq x y z
N MET A 1 15.53 -2.16 -9.90
CA MET A 1 14.87 -3.13 -9.01
C MET A 1 13.60 -3.64 -9.69
N LYS A 2 13.25 -4.92 -9.54
CA LYS A 2 12.08 -5.49 -10.22
C LYS A 2 10.81 -5.05 -9.50
N LEU A 3 9.81 -4.63 -10.27
CA LEU A 3 8.49 -4.31 -9.75
C LEU A 3 7.63 -5.56 -9.79
N TYR A 4 6.93 -5.83 -8.69
CA TYR A 4 6.03 -6.96 -8.59
C TYR A 4 4.62 -6.46 -8.37
N ARG A 5 3.69 -6.96 -9.18
CA ARG A 5 2.25 -6.91 -8.93
C ARG A 5 1.70 -8.29 -9.25
N THR A 6 0.84 -8.80 -8.37
CA THR A 6 0.17 -10.09 -8.52
C THR A 6 -1.33 -9.88 -8.67
N ASP A 7 -2.02 -10.90 -9.13
CA ASP A 7 -3.45 -10.82 -9.39
C ASP A 7 -4.23 -10.53 -8.09
N TRP A 8 -5.28 -9.74 -8.20
CA TRP A 8 -6.10 -9.33 -7.06
C TRP A 8 -6.93 -10.48 -6.49
N ASN A 9 -7.43 -11.38 -7.35
CA ASN A 9 -8.41 -12.40 -6.95
C ASN A 9 -9.58 -11.72 -6.18
N MET A 10 -10.08 -12.34 -5.11
CA MET A 10 -11.07 -11.73 -4.22
C MET A 10 -10.40 -11.00 -3.03
N PHE A 11 -9.42 -10.14 -3.29
CA PHE A 11 -8.77 -9.36 -2.21
C PHE A 11 -9.79 -8.45 -1.51
N PRO A 12 -9.88 -8.47 -0.18
CA PRO A 12 -10.85 -7.67 0.55
C PRO A 12 -10.56 -6.16 0.42
N LYS A 13 -11.53 -5.34 0.82
CA LYS A 13 -11.26 -3.91 1.01
C LYS A 13 -10.23 -3.74 2.13
N THR A 14 -9.37 -2.73 1.98
CA THR A 14 -8.48 -2.30 3.08
C THR A 14 -9.32 -1.83 4.24
N VAL A 15 -8.96 -2.27 5.44
CA VAL A 15 -9.46 -1.69 6.69
C VAL A 15 -8.83 -0.31 6.85
N ILE A 16 -9.60 0.74 6.54
CA ILE A 16 -9.19 2.13 6.76
C ILE A 16 -9.81 2.58 8.08
N ASP A 17 -8.98 2.70 9.11
CA ASP A 17 -9.46 2.90 10.48
C ASP A 17 -9.95 4.34 10.71
N ARG A 18 -9.14 5.32 10.31
CA ARG A 18 -9.39 6.75 10.55
C ARG A 18 -9.46 7.57 9.27
N GLY A 19 -10.03 8.76 9.40
CA GLY A 19 -10.04 9.76 8.34
C GLY A 19 -8.64 10.28 8.03
N LEU A 20 -8.45 10.78 6.81
CA LEU A 20 -7.15 11.25 6.31
C LEU A 20 -6.47 12.32 7.20
N GLY A 21 -7.25 13.13 7.93
CA GLY A 21 -6.73 14.20 8.79
C GLY A 21 -6.45 13.78 10.24
N ASP A 22 -6.89 12.60 10.66
CA ASP A 22 -6.94 12.22 12.07
C ASP A 22 -5.54 12.00 12.64
N ALA A 23 -4.67 11.28 11.91
CA ALA A 23 -3.27 11.12 12.32
C ALA A 23 -2.56 12.46 12.36
N THR A 24 -2.68 13.29 11.32
CA THR A 24 -2.00 14.60 11.25
C THR A 24 -2.46 15.59 12.33
N SER A 25 -3.64 15.38 12.91
CA SER A 25 -4.19 16.22 13.98
C SER A 25 -3.77 15.75 15.38
N HIS A 26 -3.11 14.58 15.48
CA HIS A 26 -2.63 14.02 16.73
C HIS A 26 -1.36 14.76 17.20
N TYR A 27 -1.30 15.13 18.48
CA TYR A 27 -0.19 15.92 19.05
C TYR A 27 1.19 15.24 18.94
N MET A 28 1.22 13.90 18.90
CA MET A 28 2.44 13.10 18.69
C MET A 28 2.80 12.87 17.22
N TYR A 29 2.01 13.34 16.25
CA TYR A 29 2.19 12.99 14.83
C TYR A 29 3.55 13.39 14.28
N GLU A 30 3.96 14.64 14.47
CA GLU A 30 5.23 15.13 13.91
C GLU A 30 6.43 14.36 14.48
N ALA A 31 6.45 14.10 15.79
CA ALA A 31 7.49 13.31 16.44
C ALA A 31 7.49 11.85 15.94
N ALA A 32 6.32 11.22 15.86
CA ALA A 32 6.15 9.86 15.33
C ALA A 32 6.61 9.73 13.87
N LYS A 33 6.27 10.72 13.05
CA LYS A 33 6.65 10.80 11.63
C LYS A 33 8.15 11.03 11.47
N ALA A 34 8.78 11.71 12.42
CA ALA A 34 10.21 12.01 12.45
C ALA A 34 11.08 10.92 13.10
N GLY A 35 10.53 9.77 13.50
CA GLY A 35 11.34 8.66 14.05
C GLY A 35 11.14 8.36 15.52
N ASP A 36 10.36 9.14 16.26
CA ASP A 36 10.20 8.92 17.69
C ASP A 36 9.28 7.72 17.98
N VAL A 37 9.87 6.68 18.57
CA VAL A 37 9.21 5.38 18.79
C VAL A 37 8.07 5.50 19.80
N GLU A 38 8.28 6.26 20.88
CA GLU A 38 7.28 6.43 21.94
C GLU A 38 6.07 7.21 21.43
N SER A 39 6.32 8.32 20.74
CA SER A 39 5.29 9.13 20.06
C SER A 39 4.49 8.31 19.05
N ALA A 40 5.16 7.46 18.26
CA ALA A 40 4.49 6.59 17.29
C ALA A 40 3.62 5.53 17.98
N TYR A 41 4.09 4.94 19.08
CA TYR A 41 3.29 3.98 19.86
C TYR A 41 2.08 4.65 20.51
N ILE A 42 2.22 5.84 21.09
CA ILE A 42 1.11 6.60 21.68
C ILE A 42 0.07 6.93 20.59
N LEU A 43 0.50 7.49 19.46
CA LEU A 43 -0.38 7.80 18.34
C LEU A 43 -1.12 6.56 17.83
N ALA A 44 -0.41 5.45 17.63
CA ALA A 44 -1.02 4.21 17.17
C ALA A 44 -2.02 3.66 18.20
N LYS A 45 -1.67 3.69 19.49
CA LYS A 45 -2.54 3.21 20.57
C LYS A 45 -3.83 4.03 20.67
N ASP A 46 -3.73 5.35 20.48
CA ASP A 46 -4.86 6.26 20.60
C ASP A 46 -5.79 6.17 19.37
N LEU A 47 -5.23 5.87 18.19
CA LEU A 47 -5.98 5.86 16.94
C LEU A 47 -6.49 4.48 16.51
N VAL A 48 -5.80 3.37 16.79
CA VAL A 48 -6.27 2.03 16.40
C VAL A 48 -7.59 1.72 17.12
N SER A 49 -8.68 1.56 16.37
CA SER A 49 -10.02 1.30 16.91
C SER A 49 -10.30 -0.18 17.13
N ASP A 50 -11.19 -0.49 18.06
CA ASP A 50 -11.63 -1.87 18.29
C ASP A 50 -12.50 -2.37 17.12
N GLU A 51 -13.20 -1.48 16.42
CA GLU A 51 -13.97 -1.79 15.22
C GLU A 51 -13.07 -2.30 14.08
N ALA A 52 -11.95 -1.61 13.84
CA ALA A 52 -10.99 -2.02 12.82
C ALA A 52 -10.30 -3.34 13.18
N ILE A 53 -10.04 -3.57 14.47
CA ILE A 53 -9.49 -4.83 14.98
C ILE A 53 -10.48 -5.98 14.75
N ALA A 54 -11.77 -5.79 15.04
CA ALA A 54 -12.80 -6.79 14.76
C ALA A 54 -12.95 -7.07 13.25
N GLU A 55 -12.73 -6.08 12.39
CA GLU A 55 -12.71 -6.30 10.93
C GLU A 55 -11.49 -7.13 10.50
N LEU A 56 -10.31 -6.85 11.05
CA LEU A 56 -9.12 -7.66 10.83
C LEU A 56 -9.29 -9.10 11.33
N GLU A 57 -9.91 -9.34 12.49
CA GLU A 57 -10.23 -10.69 12.96
C GLU A 57 -11.09 -11.47 11.97
N ARG A 58 -12.13 -10.83 11.41
CA ARG A 58 -12.96 -11.43 10.35
C ARG A 58 -12.18 -11.71 9.09
N ILE A 59 -11.24 -10.84 8.71
CA ILE A 59 -10.36 -11.10 7.56
C ILE A 59 -9.41 -12.24 7.88
N ILE A 60 -8.87 -12.35 9.09
CA ILE A 60 -7.94 -13.42 9.46
C ILE A 60 -8.64 -14.78 9.46
N ASP A 61 -9.86 -14.84 9.98
CA ASP A 61 -10.72 -16.04 9.97
C ASP A 61 -9.98 -17.29 10.52
N GLY A 62 -9.25 -17.12 11.63
CA GLY A 62 -8.50 -18.18 12.31
C GLY A 62 -7.25 -18.69 11.60
N ARG A 63 -6.86 -18.12 10.45
CA ARG A 63 -5.65 -18.51 9.72
C ARG A 63 -4.39 -18.08 10.46
N GLU A 64 -3.35 -18.92 10.45
CA GLU A 64 -2.02 -18.53 10.93
C GLU A 64 -1.53 -17.30 10.16
N THR A 65 -1.36 -16.17 10.86
CA THR A 65 -1.16 -14.87 10.24
C THR A 65 -0.04 -14.09 10.91
N ILE A 66 0.70 -13.34 10.11
CA ILE A 66 1.69 -12.34 10.54
C ILE A 66 1.35 -10.96 9.96
N ILE A 67 1.88 -9.93 10.61
CA ILE A 67 1.75 -8.56 10.15
C ILE A 67 3.07 -8.11 9.52
N VAL A 68 2.99 -7.48 8.34
CA VAL A 68 4.15 -6.87 7.67
C VAL A 68 3.92 -5.36 7.51
N PRO A 69 4.67 -4.51 8.22
CA PRO A 69 4.57 -3.06 8.08
C PRO A 69 5.29 -2.57 6.83
N VAL A 70 4.71 -1.56 6.18
CA VAL A 70 5.41 -0.72 5.21
C VAL A 70 6.46 0.10 5.97
N HIS A 71 7.70 -0.36 5.90
CA HIS A 71 8.88 0.36 6.37
C HIS A 71 10.00 0.19 5.32
N ALA A 72 11.17 0.79 5.51
CA ALA A 72 12.28 0.93 4.56
C ALA A 72 13.55 0.91 5.40
N GLU A 73 14.65 0.65 4.72
CA GLU A 73 15.86 0.08 5.32
C GLU A 73 16.64 1.01 6.26
N GLU A 74 16.67 2.32 6.04
CA GLU A 74 17.50 3.25 6.84
C GLU A 74 16.86 3.63 8.20
N ALA A 75 17.72 3.66 9.24
CA ALA A 75 17.35 3.63 10.66
C ALA A 75 17.15 4.99 11.36
N VAL A 76 17.45 6.13 10.73
CA VAL A 76 17.39 7.45 11.39
C VAL A 76 16.33 8.34 10.74
N GLY A 77 15.42 8.90 11.54
CA GLY A 77 14.43 9.87 11.07
C GLY A 77 13.25 9.26 10.30
N ARG A 78 13.03 7.95 10.44
CA ARG A 78 12.03 7.21 9.67
C ARG A 78 10.61 7.41 10.22
N ASN A 79 9.61 7.48 9.34
CA ASN A 79 8.21 7.32 9.74
C ASN A 79 7.97 6.01 10.52
N MET A 80 7.78 6.11 11.84
CA MET A 80 7.58 4.95 12.73
C MET A 80 6.11 4.52 12.85
N ILE A 81 5.18 5.28 12.27
CA ILE A 81 3.74 5.04 12.40
C ILE A 81 3.35 3.63 11.91
N PRO A 82 3.74 3.14 10.71
CA PRO A 82 3.36 1.80 10.26
C PRO A 82 3.80 0.68 11.19
N LEU A 83 5.01 0.77 11.74
CA LEU A 83 5.56 -0.23 12.66
C LEU A 83 4.85 -0.18 14.01
N ALA A 84 4.63 1.01 14.57
CA ALA A 84 3.91 1.17 15.83
C ALA A 84 2.46 0.69 15.73
N THR A 85 1.76 1.05 14.64
CA THR A 85 0.42 0.54 14.33
C THR A 85 0.41 -0.98 14.24
N SER A 86 1.39 -1.58 13.57
CA SER A 86 1.52 -3.05 13.49
C SER A 86 1.71 -3.68 14.87
N ALA A 87 2.53 -3.08 15.73
CA ALA A 87 2.75 -3.57 17.10
C ALA A 87 1.47 -3.50 17.96
N VAL A 88 0.67 -2.43 17.83
CA VAL A 88 -0.61 -2.30 18.54
C VAL A 88 -1.61 -3.35 18.06
N ILE A 89 -1.75 -3.55 16.75
CA ILE A 89 -2.64 -4.58 16.17
C ILE A 89 -2.17 -5.98 16.59
N ALA A 90 -0.88 -6.27 16.46
CA ALA A 90 -0.29 -7.55 16.84
C ALA A 90 -0.57 -7.89 18.31
N LYS A 91 -0.41 -6.91 19.21
CA LYS A 91 -0.72 -7.09 20.63
C LYS A 91 -2.20 -7.38 20.89
N LYS A 92 -3.11 -6.69 20.20
CA LYS A 92 -4.56 -6.89 20.35
C LYS A 92 -5.02 -8.24 19.80
N LEU A 93 -4.39 -8.72 18.73
CA LEU A 93 -4.77 -9.96 18.02
C LEU A 93 -3.92 -11.18 18.38
N GLY A 94 -2.88 -11.03 19.18
CA GLY A 94 -1.94 -12.12 19.48
C GLY A 94 -1.11 -12.57 18.28
N LEU A 95 -0.76 -11.65 17.37
CA LEU A 95 0.01 -11.94 16.15
C LEU A 95 1.48 -11.53 16.30
N GLU A 96 2.32 -11.99 15.37
CA GLU A 96 3.71 -11.56 15.23
C GLU A 96 3.83 -10.46 14.15
N VAL A 97 4.81 -9.57 14.33
CA VAL A 97 5.20 -8.58 13.32
C VAL A 97 6.50 -9.04 12.67
N ASP A 98 6.51 -9.19 11.35
CA ASP A 98 7.70 -9.46 10.56
C ASP A 98 8.20 -8.17 9.89
N THR A 99 9.48 -7.85 10.14
CA THR A 99 10.13 -6.64 9.62
C THR A 99 11.25 -6.97 8.61
N ASN A 100 11.25 -8.17 8.03
CA ASN A 100 12.29 -8.60 7.09
C ASN A 100 12.11 -7.95 5.70
N ILE A 101 10.91 -7.47 5.38
CA ILE A 101 10.63 -6.82 4.10
C ILE A 101 10.68 -5.31 4.26
N VAL A 102 11.62 -4.69 3.55
CA VAL A 102 11.87 -3.24 3.56
C VAL A 102 11.60 -2.65 2.18
N GLN A 103 11.03 -1.45 2.14
CA GLN A 103 10.93 -0.65 0.94
C GLN A 103 12.35 -0.22 0.53
N ALA A 104 12.69 -0.32 -0.75
CA ALA A 104 13.97 0.20 -1.23
C ALA A 104 13.91 1.73 -1.35
N ILE A 105 14.99 2.40 -0.96
CA ILE A 105 15.07 3.85 -0.67
C ILE A 105 14.94 4.76 -1.91
N LYS A 106 14.67 4.23 -3.10
CA LYS A 106 14.82 5.00 -4.35
C LYS A 106 13.70 6.01 -4.70
N VAL A 107 12.86 6.44 -3.77
CA VAL A 107 11.88 7.52 -4.07
C VAL A 107 11.72 8.47 -2.90
N SER A 108 12.46 9.57 -2.91
CA SER A 108 12.06 10.78 -2.18
C SER A 108 10.68 11.19 -2.69
N ARG A 109 9.64 10.87 -1.92
CA ARG A 109 8.27 11.36 -2.16
C ARG A 109 8.14 12.79 -1.62
N THR A 110 9.02 13.71 -2.03
CA THR A 110 8.78 15.13 -1.81
C THR A 110 7.63 15.57 -2.72
N GLY A 111 6.41 15.62 -2.18
CA GLY A 111 5.29 16.37 -2.77
C GLY A 111 4.73 15.86 -4.11
N GLY A 112 5.07 14.65 -4.54
CA GLY A 112 4.62 14.11 -5.82
C GLY A 112 3.09 13.98 -5.91
N ASP A 113 2.52 14.56 -6.97
CA ASP A 113 1.13 14.39 -7.37
C ASP A 113 0.79 12.91 -7.68
N GLY A 114 -0.47 12.62 -8.02
CA GLY A 114 -0.87 11.24 -8.34
C GLY A 114 -0.10 10.63 -9.52
N TRP A 115 0.40 11.44 -10.46
CA TRP A 115 1.23 10.96 -11.57
C TRP A 115 2.60 10.52 -11.12
N HIS A 116 3.22 11.27 -10.20
CA HIS A 116 4.49 10.89 -9.62
C HIS A 116 4.43 9.53 -8.91
N ARG A 117 3.36 9.27 -8.17
CA ARG A 117 3.14 7.99 -7.47
C ARG A 117 2.93 6.84 -8.45
N LEU A 118 2.20 7.09 -9.53
CA LEU A 118 1.95 6.13 -10.60
C LEU A 118 3.24 5.79 -11.38
N ALA A 119 4.06 6.81 -11.65
CA ALA A 119 5.31 6.67 -12.40
C ALA A 119 6.43 5.96 -11.63
N ASN A 120 6.44 6.11 -10.30
CA ASN A 120 7.48 5.60 -9.42
C ASN A 120 6.87 4.70 -8.33
N PRO A 121 6.31 3.53 -8.71
CA PRO A 121 5.80 2.58 -7.73
C PRO A 121 6.94 2.12 -6.81
N PRO A 122 6.66 1.91 -5.52
CA PRO A 122 7.69 1.46 -4.59
C PRO A 122 8.16 0.06 -4.95
N ALA A 123 9.44 -0.19 -4.74
CA ALA A 123 10.02 -1.52 -4.77
C ALA A 123 10.39 -1.95 -3.35
N PHE A 124 10.41 -3.25 -3.10
CA PHE A 124 10.71 -3.84 -1.80
C PHE A 124 11.85 -4.85 -1.93
N ASP A 125 12.59 -5.05 -0.85
CA ASP A 125 13.61 -6.07 -0.69
C ASP A 125 13.29 -6.95 0.53
N GLY A 126 13.98 -8.07 0.67
CA GLY A 126 13.74 -9.07 1.69
C GLY A 126 12.71 -10.11 1.29
N THR A 127 12.52 -11.13 2.11
CA THR A 127 11.64 -12.28 1.83
C THR A 127 11.19 -12.91 3.14
N ILE A 128 10.01 -13.52 3.13
CA ILE A 128 9.46 -14.32 4.22
C ILE A 128 9.09 -15.69 3.63
N ASN A 129 9.45 -16.78 4.31
CA ASN A 129 9.25 -18.16 3.85
C ASN A 129 8.77 -19.04 5.01
N ASN A 130 7.62 -18.69 5.58
CA ASN A 130 7.04 -19.43 6.70
C ASN A 130 5.59 -19.88 6.45
N ASP A 131 5.10 -19.74 5.21
CA ASP A 131 3.76 -20.16 4.75
C ASP A 131 2.56 -19.51 5.47
N LYS A 132 2.79 -18.61 6.44
CA LYS A 132 1.73 -17.87 7.14
C LYS A 132 1.02 -16.91 6.19
N CYS A 133 -0.25 -16.64 6.46
CA CYS A 133 -0.97 -15.54 5.82
C CYS A 133 -0.41 -14.19 6.29
N VAL A 134 -0.58 -13.15 5.47
CA VAL A 134 -0.03 -11.82 5.76
C VAL A 134 -1.12 -10.75 5.74
N ILE A 135 -1.13 -9.92 6.78
CA ILE A 135 -1.78 -8.61 6.77
C ILE A 135 -0.69 -7.55 6.58
N ILE A 136 -0.83 -6.73 5.54
CA ILE A 136 0.08 -5.61 5.29
C ILE A 136 -0.45 -4.33 5.92
N VAL A 137 0.42 -3.54 6.56
CA VAL A 137 0.04 -2.35 7.34
C VAL A 137 0.80 -1.12 6.87
N ASP A 138 0.10 0.01 6.68
CA ASP A 138 0.70 1.31 6.37
C ASP A 138 0.03 2.43 7.19
N ASP A 139 0.63 3.62 7.20
CA ASP A 139 0.06 4.77 7.91
C ASP A 139 -1.13 5.40 7.15
N THR A 140 -1.04 5.48 5.82
CA THR A 140 -2.03 6.16 4.99
C THR A 140 -2.23 5.45 3.64
N GLN A 141 -3.47 5.06 3.35
CA GLN A 141 -3.84 4.64 2.00
C GLN A 141 -4.35 5.82 1.16
N THR A 142 -3.71 6.06 0.02
CA THR A 142 -4.24 6.97 -1.02
C THR A 142 -4.72 6.22 -2.26
N GLN A 143 -3.85 5.98 -3.24
CA GLN A 143 -4.16 5.22 -4.46
C GLN A 143 -3.93 3.73 -4.25
N GLY A 144 -3.28 3.30 -3.17
CA GLY A 144 -3.04 1.88 -2.87
C GLY A 144 -1.80 1.27 -3.53
N GLY A 145 -1.05 2.03 -4.34
CA GLY A 145 0.11 1.51 -5.07
C GLY A 145 1.22 0.93 -4.17
N THR A 146 1.37 1.43 -2.93
CA THR A 146 2.28 0.86 -1.94
C THR A 146 1.87 -0.56 -1.54
N PHE A 147 0.61 -0.76 -1.14
CA PHE A 147 0.12 -2.09 -0.77
C PHE A 147 0.14 -3.07 -1.93
N ALA A 148 -0.24 -2.61 -3.13
CA ALA A 148 -0.21 -3.43 -4.32
C ALA A 148 1.20 -3.95 -4.64
N ALA A 149 2.21 -3.08 -4.50
CA ALA A 149 3.61 -3.45 -4.70
C ALA A 149 4.13 -4.37 -3.58
N LEU A 150 3.80 -4.10 -2.32
CA LEU A 150 4.19 -4.95 -1.19
C LEU A 150 3.55 -6.34 -1.29
N LYS A 151 2.26 -6.42 -1.60
CA LYS A 151 1.56 -7.67 -1.91
C LYS A 151 2.25 -8.44 -3.03
N GLY A 152 2.52 -7.75 -4.14
CA GLY A 152 3.19 -8.35 -5.29
C GLY A 152 4.55 -8.92 -4.91
N HIS A 153 5.33 -8.18 -4.11
CA HIS A 153 6.64 -8.62 -3.63
C HIS A 153 6.53 -9.87 -2.77
N ILE A 154 5.74 -9.83 -1.68
CA ILE A 154 5.55 -10.95 -0.75
C ILE A 154 5.15 -12.23 -1.49
N GLU A 155 4.17 -12.14 -2.38
CA GLU A 155 3.62 -13.30 -3.07
C GLU A 155 4.49 -13.82 -4.22
N THR A 156 5.51 -13.07 -4.64
CA THR A 156 6.41 -13.46 -5.73
C THR A 156 7.76 -13.94 -5.23
N THR A 157 8.29 -13.34 -4.17
CA THR A 157 9.64 -13.66 -3.65
C THR A 157 9.63 -14.70 -2.55
N GLY A 158 8.52 -14.82 -1.82
CA GLY A 158 8.35 -15.76 -0.71
C GLY A 158 7.27 -16.82 -0.97
N THR A 159 6.93 -17.56 0.09
CA THR A 159 5.86 -18.57 0.06
C THR A 159 4.52 -18.04 0.58
N ASN A 160 4.53 -16.88 1.23
CA ASN A 160 3.39 -16.28 1.91
C ASN A 160 2.31 -15.73 0.95
N LYS A 161 1.08 -15.62 1.47
CA LYS A 161 -0.05 -14.99 0.78
C LYS A 161 -0.57 -13.79 1.57
N VAL A 162 -0.78 -12.66 0.89
CA VAL A 162 -1.40 -11.50 1.52
C VAL A 162 -2.90 -11.67 1.47
N ILE A 163 -3.55 -11.62 2.64
CA ILE A 163 -4.99 -11.85 2.77
C ILE A 163 -5.77 -10.59 3.12
N GLY A 164 -5.09 -9.50 3.47
CA GLY A 164 -5.72 -8.23 3.80
C GLY A 164 -4.72 -7.10 3.96
N ALA A 165 -5.25 -5.89 4.02
CA ALA A 165 -4.48 -4.67 4.24
C ALA A 165 -5.17 -3.80 5.29
N TYR A 166 -4.36 -3.09 6.08
CA TYR A 166 -4.82 -2.11 7.05
C TYR A 166 -4.08 -0.79 6.83
N ALA A 167 -4.81 0.32 6.82
CA ALA A 167 -4.23 1.65 6.86
C ALA A 167 -4.79 2.41 8.05
N LEU A 168 -3.90 3.02 8.85
CA LEU A 168 -4.34 3.82 10.00
C LEU A 168 -5.24 4.96 9.55
N THR A 169 -4.90 5.62 8.43
CA THR A 169 -5.71 6.68 7.84
C THR A 169 -5.96 6.47 6.35
N GLY A 170 -7.00 7.12 5.85
CA GLY A 170 -7.28 7.15 4.43
C GLY A 170 -8.64 7.78 4.14
N LYS A 171 -9.05 7.73 2.88
CA LYS A 171 -10.42 8.08 2.51
C LYS A 171 -11.23 6.78 2.39
N GLN A 172 -12.39 6.71 3.02
CA GLN A 172 -13.19 5.47 3.04
C GLN A 172 -13.56 4.97 1.64
N TYR A 173 -13.80 5.90 0.70
CA TYR A 173 -14.05 5.55 -0.70
C TYR A 173 -12.84 4.90 -1.40
N SER A 174 -11.63 5.08 -0.87
CA SER A 174 -10.39 4.50 -1.40
C SER A 174 -10.03 3.15 -0.81
N SER A 175 -10.87 2.56 0.03
CA SER A 175 -10.66 1.24 0.66
C SER A 175 -10.55 0.09 -0.35
N GLN A 176 -11.20 0.19 -1.51
CA GLN A 176 -11.08 -0.83 -2.55
C GLN A 176 -9.70 -0.74 -3.23
N LEU A 177 -8.85 -1.75 -2.98
CA LEU A 177 -7.58 -1.94 -3.70
C LEU A 177 -7.79 -2.70 -5.01
N ALA A 178 -8.49 -3.83 -4.94
CA ALA A 178 -8.74 -4.70 -6.08
C ALA A 178 -9.45 -3.97 -7.20
N LEU A 179 -8.85 -3.99 -8.39
CA LEU A 179 -9.44 -3.40 -9.59
C LEU A 179 -10.69 -4.17 -9.99
N SER A 180 -11.80 -3.46 -10.12
CA SER A 180 -13.06 -4.02 -10.60
C SER A 180 -13.01 -4.31 -12.10
N LYS A 181 -13.79 -5.31 -12.54
CA LYS A 181 -13.90 -5.65 -13.97
C LYS A 181 -14.46 -4.48 -14.78
N GLU A 182 -15.39 -3.75 -14.18
CA GLU A 182 -16.03 -2.58 -14.76
C GLU A 182 -15.03 -1.44 -14.99
N THR A 183 -14.22 -1.10 -13.97
CA THR A 183 -13.18 -0.07 -14.10
C THR A 183 -12.07 -0.50 -15.07
N LEU A 184 -11.67 -1.78 -15.05
CA LEU A 184 -10.70 -2.32 -16.01
C LEU A 184 -11.20 -2.22 -17.45
N GLN A 185 -12.46 -2.58 -17.69
CA GLN A 185 -13.06 -2.48 -19.03
C GLN A 185 -13.06 -1.03 -19.50
N GLN A 186 -13.51 -0.09 -18.66
CA GLN A 186 -13.48 1.34 -18.99
C GLN A 186 -12.06 1.84 -19.28
N LEU A 187 -11.08 1.41 -18.49
CA LEU A 187 -9.67 1.77 -18.72
C LEU A 187 -9.17 1.26 -20.06
N ARG A 188 -9.52 0.03 -20.45
CA ARG A 188 -9.17 -0.55 -21.75
C ARG A 188 -9.92 0.09 -22.92
N ASP A 189 -11.17 0.47 -22.72
CA ASP A 189 -11.97 1.16 -23.75
C ASP A 189 -11.36 2.52 -24.11
N VAL A 190 -10.88 3.26 -23.10
CA VAL A 190 -10.31 4.61 -23.30
C VAL A 190 -8.82 4.58 -23.60
N TYR A 191 -8.05 3.68 -22.98
CA TYR A 191 -6.58 3.69 -22.98
C TYR A 191 -5.95 2.34 -23.38
N GLY A 192 -6.69 1.41 -23.97
CA GLY A 192 -6.19 0.07 -24.29
C GLY A 192 -4.95 0.06 -25.20
N ASN A 193 -4.78 1.08 -26.05
CA ASN A 193 -3.59 1.24 -26.88
C ASN A 193 -2.30 1.51 -26.06
N LEU A 194 -2.42 1.94 -24.79
CA LEU A 194 -1.28 2.12 -23.89
C LEU A 194 -0.87 0.84 -23.16
N GLU A 195 -1.69 -0.20 -23.11
CA GLU A 195 -1.46 -1.35 -22.21
C GLU A 195 -0.17 -2.11 -22.56
N ALA A 196 0.14 -2.25 -23.86
CA ALA A 196 1.39 -2.86 -24.31
C ALA A 196 2.61 -2.03 -23.89
N TRP A 197 2.55 -0.70 -24.06
CA TRP A 197 3.61 0.20 -23.60
C TRP A 197 3.75 0.15 -22.08
N TRP A 198 2.64 0.21 -21.34
CA TRP A 198 2.60 0.11 -19.90
C TRP A 198 3.30 -1.16 -19.40
N LYS A 199 2.96 -2.31 -19.98
CA LYS A 199 3.57 -3.60 -19.66
C LYS A 199 5.07 -3.62 -19.94
N SER A 200 5.54 -2.99 -21.01
CA SER A 200 6.98 -2.89 -21.31
C SER A 200 7.76 -2.09 -20.25
N ILE A 201 7.09 -1.12 -19.60
CA ILE A 201 7.72 -0.20 -18.65
C ILE A 201 7.66 -0.72 -17.20
N TYR A 202 6.56 -1.40 -16.82
CA TYR A 202 6.34 -1.84 -15.44
C TYR A 202 6.42 -3.35 -15.25
N GLY A 203 6.37 -4.15 -16.32
CA GLY A 203 6.38 -5.61 -16.26
C GLY A 203 5.03 -6.26 -15.98
N TYR A 204 3.96 -5.48 -15.87
CA TYR A 204 2.58 -5.93 -15.66
C TYR A 204 1.59 -5.11 -16.50
N ASP A 205 0.43 -5.68 -16.82
CA ASP A 205 -0.66 -5.04 -17.59
C ASP A 205 -1.66 -4.30 -16.68
N PHE A 206 -2.74 -3.77 -17.25
CA PHE A 206 -3.70 -2.96 -16.49
C PHE A 206 -4.48 -3.73 -15.43
N GLU A 207 -4.57 -5.06 -15.53
CA GLU A 207 -5.30 -5.90 -14.56
C GLU A 207 -4.72 -5.84 -13.15
N ARG A 208 -3.45 -5.43 -13.05
CA ARG A 208 -2.65 -5.37 -11.82
C ARG A 208 -2.54 -3.97 -11.23
N LEU A 209 -3.20 -2.99 -11.84
CA LEU A 209 -3.41 -1.67 -11.23
C LEU A 209 -4.34 -1.77 -10.04
N THR A 210 -4.25 -0.85 -9.09
CA THR A 210 -5.31 -0.68 -8.10
C THR A 210 -6.52 0.01 -8.73
N GLU A 211 -7.68 -0.13 -8.09
CA GLU A 211 -8.90 0.59 -8.47
C GLU A 211 -8.66 2.11 -8.56
N TRP A 212 -7.90 2.69 -7.63
CA TRP A 212 -7.66 4.13 -7.58
C TRP A 212 -6.48 4.61 -8.42
N GLU A 213 -5.55 3.74 -8.83
CA GLU A 213 -4.61 4.02 -9.92
C GLU A 213 -5.38 4.10 -11.25
N ALA A 214 -6.25 3.12 -11.54
CA ALA A 214 -7.06 3.09 -12.77
C ALA A 214 -8.03 4.27 -12.84
N LYS A 215 -8.79 4.54 -11.77
CA LYS A 215 -9.67 5.71 -11.68
C LYS A 215 -8.92 7.03 -11.79
N TYR A 216 -7.69 7.11 -11.28
CA TYR A 216 -6.89 8.33 -11.43
C TYR A 216 -6.55 8.61 -12.89
N ILE A 217 -6.15 7.58 -13.65
CA ILE A 217 -5.90 7.70 -15.09
C ILE A 217 -7.20 8.10 -15.83
N LEU A 218 -8.30 7.40 -15.58
CA LEU A 218 -9.62 7.69 -16.18
C LEU A 218 -10.09 9.12 -15.90
N ASN A 219 -10.01 9.56 -14.64
CA ASN A 219 -10.47 10.87 -14.22
C ASN A 219 -9.57 12.02 -14.70
N SER A 220 -8.37 11.71 -15.21
CA SER A 220 -7.51 12.74 -15.79
C SER A 220 -8.08 13.36 -17.06
N ARG A 221 -8.96 12.64 -17.77
CA ARG A 221 -9.55 13.03 -19.06
C ARG A 221 -8.51 13.42 -20.12
N LYS A 222 -7.29 12.91 -19.98
CA LYS A 222 -6.18 13.12 -20.91
C LYS A 222 -6.28 12.14 -22.07
N THR A 223 -5.69 12.49 -23.20
CA THR A 223 -5.44 11.55 -24.29
C THR A 223 -4.41 10.49 -23.88
N ALA A 224 -4.36 9.38 -24.62
CA ALA A 224 -3.39 8.31 -24.38
C ALA A 224 -1.94 8.82 -24.42
N ASP A 225 -1.60 9.65 -25.42
CA ASP A 225 -0.27 10.24 -25.53
C ASP A 225 0.06 11.16 -24.34
N GLU A 226 -0.88 12.00 -23.91
CA GLU A 226 -0.67 12.86 -22.73
C GLU A 226 -0.48 12.05 -21.42
N VAL A 227 -1.20 10.94 -21.25
CA VAL A 227 -0.99 10.03 -20.11
C VAL A 227 0.41 9.44 -20.15
N ARG A 228 0.83 8.92 -21.32
CA ARG A 228 2.16 8.37 -21.54
C ARG A 228 3.24 9.40 -21.22
N ASP A 229 3.13 10.59 -21.78
CA ASP A 229 4.12 11.65 -21.66
C ASP A 229 4.19 12.16 -20.21
N ARG A 230 3.05 12.23 -19.51
CA ARG A 230 3.02 12.61 -18.09
C ARG A 230 3.71 11.59 -17.20
N ILE A 231 3.54 10.31 -17.46
CA ILE A 231 4.22 9.23 -16.74
C ILE A 231 5.73 9.29 -17.01
N ILE A 232 6.15 9.43 -18.27
CA ILE A 232 7.57 9.54 -18.63
C ILE A 232 8.22 10.74 -17.93
N ALA A 233 7.58 11.90 -17.99
CA ALA A 233 8.07 13.12 -17.35
C ALA A 233 8.14 13.01 -15.82
N SER A 234 7.33 12.16 -15.21
CA SER A 234 7.29 11.96 -13.76
C SER A 234 8.27 10.90 -13.26
N LYS A 235 8.86 10.09 -14.14
CA LYS A 235 9.82 9.04 -13.76
C LYS A 235 11.12 9.64 -13.26
N GLN A 236 11.55 9.22 -12.08
CA GLN A 236 12.88 9.50 -11.56
C GLN A 236 13.88 8.51 -12.17
N THR A 237 15.08 8.99 -12.49
CA THR A 237 16.17 8.20 -13.06
C THR A 237 16.95 7.45 -11.98
#